data_AF-A0A193L2U8-F1
#
_entry.id   AF-A0A193L2U8-F1
#
_cell.length_a   1.000
_cell.length_b   1.000
_cell.length_c   1.000
_cell.angle_alpha   90.00
_cell.angle_beta   90.00
_cell.angle_gamma   90.00
#
_symmetry.space_group_name_H-M   'P 1'
#
loop_
_entity.id
_entity.type
_entity.pdbx_description
1 polymer ?
#
loop_
_entity_poly.entity_id
_entity_poly.type
_entity_poly.pdbx_seq_one_letter_code
_entity_poly.pdbx_strand_id
1 'polypeptide(L)'
;ADAIHPGYGFLSENASFAELCTECNVKFIGPTADSISKMGTKDVARETMKEAGVPVVPGSQGIIQSVEDGKKIAAEIGYPVIIKATAGGGGKGIRVAKDEAELEKGIQITQQEAQTAFGNPGVYLERYITDFRHVEIQVLADEHGNTIHLGERDCTIQRRLQKLIEEAPSPA
;
A
#
# COMPACT_ATOMS: atom_id res chain seq x y z
N ALA A 1 -33.25 4.44 -5.92
CA ALA A 1 -32.50 4.40 -4.65
C ALA A 1 -31.63 5.63 -4.61
N ASP A 2 -31.58 6.34 -3.48
CA ASP A 2 -30.94 7.65 -3.41
C ASP A 2 -29.43 7.56 -3.10
N ALA A 3 -28.99 6.42 -2.58
CA ALA A 3 -27.60 6.17 -2.21
C ALA A 3 -27.20 4.69 -2.34
N ILE A 4 -25.90 4.44 -2.45
CA ILE A 4 -25.27 3.11 -2.41
C ILE A 4 -24.16 3.12 -1.36
N HIS A 5 -24.19 2.17 -0.43
CA HIS A 5 -23.07 1.88 0.47
C HIS A 5 -22.35 0.61 -0.03
N PRO A 6 -21.05 0.68 -0.37
CA PRO A 6 -20.38 -0.46 -0.99
C PRO A 6 -19.84 -1.50 0.02
N GLY A 7 -20.05 -1.31 1.33
CA GLY A 7 -19.39 -2.12 2.35
C GLY A 7 -17.86 -2.05 2.26
N TYR A 8 -17.20 -3.21 2.31
CA TYR A 8 -15.76 -3.39 2.11
C TYR A 8 -15.50 -4.48 1.06
N GLY A 9 -14.32 -4.47 0.44
CA GLY A 9 -14.01 -5.33 -0.71
C GLY A 9 -14.86 -5.00 -1.95
N PHE A 10 -14.88 -5.91 -2.92
CA PHE A 10 -15.63 -5.76 -4.18
C PHE A 10 -15.40 -4.40 -4.87
N LEU A 11 -16.38 -3.49 -4.84
CA LEU A 11 -16.35 -2.19 -5.50
C LEU A 11 -16.12 -1.01 -4.54
N SER A 12 -15.89 -1.27 -3.25
CA SER A 12 -15.73 -0.22 -2.23
C SER A 12 -14.56 0.73 -2.46
N GLU A 13 -13.51 0.27 -3.14
CA GLU A 13 -12.32 1.05 -3.48
C GLU A 13 -12.18 1.24 -5.00
N ASN A 14 -13.29 1.12 -5.76
CA ASN A 14 -13.28 1.31 -7.21
C ASN A 14 -13.68 2.76 -7.55
N ALA A 15 -12.71 3.57 -7.97
CA ALA A 15 -12.92 4.98 -8.29
C ALA A 15 -13.96 5.19 -9.41
N SER A 16 -13.91 4.38 -10.47
CA SER A 16 -14.85 4.45 -11.59
C SER A 16 -16.28 4.12 -11.18
N PHE A 17 -16.47 3.23 -10.19
CA PHE A 17 -17.80 2.93 -9.65
C PHE A 17 -18.36 4.11 -8.83
N ALA A 18 -17.53 4.77 -8.01
CA ALA A 18 -17.93 5.96 -7.27
C ALA A 18 -18.25 7.14 -8.21
N GLU A 19 -17.49 7.30 -9.28
CA GLU A 19 -17.74 8.28 -10.35
C GLU A 19 -19.06 7.99 -11.06
N LEU A 20 -19.29 6.75 -11.47
CA LEU A 20 -20.55 6.32 -12.11
C LEU A 20 -21.77 6.56 -11.22
N CYS A 21 -21.66 6.32 -9.89
CA CYS A 21 -22.74 6.66 -8.96
C CYS A 21 -23.10 8.14 -9.05
N THR A 22 -22.09 9.01 -9.10
CA THR A 22 -22.28 10.47 -9.24
C THR A 22 -22.94 10.83 -10.57
N GLU A 23 -22.47 10.26 -11.68
CA GLU A 23 -23.07 10.46 -13.02
C GLU A 23 -24.54 10.02 -13.09
N CYS A 24 -24.88 8.96 -12.35
CA CYS A 24 -26.25 8.45 -12.24
C CYS A 24 -27.12 9.19 -11.21
N ASN A 25 -26.62 10.26 -10.58
CA ASN A 25 -27.28 10.99 -9.49
C ASN A 25 -27.64 10.09 -8.29
N VAL A 26 -26.77 9.13 -7.97
CA VAL A 26 -26.89 8.27 -6.79
C VAL A 26 -25.75 8.59 -5.83
N LYS A 27 -26.05 8.87 -4.55
CA LYS A 27 -25.01 9.19 -3.58
C LYS A 27 -24.15 7.96 -3.28
N PHE A 28 -22.87 8.01 -3.61
CA PHE A 28 -21.90 7.04 -3.12
C PHE A 28 -21.60 7.34 -1.64
N ILE A 29 -21.83 6.36 -0.76
CA ILE A 29 -21.52 6.48 0.68
C ILE A 29 -20.06 6.04 0.86
N GLY A 30 -19.16 7.01 0.73
CA GLY A 30 -17.71 6.83 0.82
C GLY A 30 -16.97 8.10 0.38
N PRO A 31 -15.62 8.03 0.27
CA PRO A 31 -14.82 9.16 -0.19
C PRO A 31 -15.02 9.46 -1.69
N THR A 32 -14.53 10.60 -2.15
CA THR A 32 -14.61 11.00 -3.57
C THR A 32 -13.82 10.04 -4.48
N ALA A 33 -14.21 9.93 -5.75
CA ALA A 33 -13.49 9.12 -6.74
C ALA A 33 -12.00 9.50 -6.85
N ASP A 34 -11.68 10.80 -6.77
CA ASP A 34 -10.29 11.31 -6.72
C ASP A 34 -9.54 10.79 -5.49
N SER A 35 -10.17 10.82 -4.31
CA SER A 35 -9.55 10.30 -3.07
C SER A 35 -9.31 8.80 -3.17
N ILE A 36 -10.28 8.05 -3.72
CA ILE A 36 -10.14 6.60 -3.97
C ILE A 36 -8.97 6.35 -4.93
N SER A 37 -8.84 7.13 -6.01
CA SER A 37 -7.77 6.99 -6.99
C SER A 37 -6.38 7.26 -6.38
N LYS A 38 -6.24 8.36 -5.63
CA LYS A 38 -4.99 8.73 -4.95
C LYS A 38 -4.53 7.69 -3.94
N MET A 39 -5.47 7.10 -3.20
CA MET A 39 -5.16 6.12 -2.16
C MET A 39 -5.14 4.67 -2.66
N GLY A 40 -5.72 4.38 -3.82
CA GLY A 40 -5.81 3.03 -4.39
C GLY A 40 -4.51 2.52 -4.99
N THR A 41 -3.60 3.41 -5.41
CA THR A 41 -2.28 3.03 -5.93
C THR A 41 -1.20 3.33 -4.90
N LYS A 42 -0.43 2.32 -4.50
CA LYS A 42 0.48 2.39 -3.34
C LYS A 42 1.58 3.44 -3.48
N ASP A 43 2.11 3.62 -4.68
CA ASP A 43 3.12 4.64 -4.99
C ASP A 43 2.53 6.04 -4.84
N VAL A 44 1.38 6.31 -5.47
CA VAL A 44 0.67 7.60 -5.37
C VAL A 44 0.27 7.89 -3.92
N ALA A 45 -0.25 6.90 -3.20
CA ALA A 45 -0.60 7.01 -1.79
C ALA A 45 0.61 7.37 -0.93
N ARG A 46 1.76 6.71 -1.17
CA ARG A 46 3.00 6.98 -0.41
C ARG A 46 3.53 8.39 -0.66
N GLU A 47 3.56 8.85 -1.91
CA GLU A 47 3.97 10.22 -2.22
C GLU A 47 2.99 11.24 -1.62
N THR A 48 1.68 10.99 -1.74
CA THR A 48 0.64 11.83 -1.11
C THR A 48 0.86 11.98 0.41
N MET A 49 1.19 10.87 1.09
CA MET A 49 1.46 10.88 2.54
C MET A 49 2.76 11.61 2.88
N LYS A 50 3.83 11.47 2.07
CA LYS A 50 5.08 12.24 2.23
C LYS A 50 4.84 13.74 2.08
N GLU A 51 4.09 14.15 1.05
CA GLU A 51 3.72 15.55 0.81
C GLU A 51 2.91 16.13 1.97
N ALA A 52 2.07 15.31 2.61
CA ALA A 52 1.34 15.64 3.82
C ALA A 52 2.20 15.61 5.11
N GLY A 53 3.50 15.31 5.02
CA GLY A 53 4.41 15.25 6.17
C GLY A 53 4.30 13.99 7.02
N VAL A 54 3.61 12.94 6.53
CA VAL A 54 3.48 11.66 7.22
C VAL A 54 4.73 10.81 6.96
N PRO A 55 5.41 10.28 8.00
CA PRO A 55 6.55 9.39 7.83
C PRO A 55 6.14 8.12 7.07
N VAL A 56 6.91 7.76 6.05
CA VAL A 56 6.72 6.51 5.30
C VAL A 56 7.96 5.62 5.42
N VAL A 57 7.77 4.32 5.23
CA VAL A 57 8.88 3.34 5.23
C VAL A 57 9.91 3.76 4.18
N PRO A 58 11.20 3.88 4.52
CA PRO A 58 12.26 4.19 3.56
C PRO A 58 12.24 3.21 2.38
N GLY A 59 12.44 3.71 1.17
CA GLY A 59 12.25 2.93 -0.06
C GLY A 59 12.73 3.68 -1.30
N SER A 60 12.74 2.98 -2.44
CA SER A 60 13.01 3.61 -3.72
C SER A 60 11.92 4.64 -4.06
N GLN A 61 12.30 5.69 -4.80
CA GLN A 61 11.36 6.64 -5.37
C GLN A 61 10.78 6.06 -6.67
N GLY A 62 9.79 5.18 -6.53
CA GLY A 62 9.20 4.45 -7.65
C GLY A 62 10.01 3.22 -8.07
N ILE A 63 9.94 2.88 -9.36
CA ILE A 63 10.55 1.68 -9.95
C ILE A 63 12.07 1.86 -10.06
N ILE A 64 12.83 0.87 -9.60
CA ILE A 64 14.29 0.85 -9.80
C ILE A 64 14.62 0.62 -11.27
N GLN A 65 15.61 1.36 -11.78
CA GLN A 65 15.93 1.33 -13.21
C GLN A 65 16.90 0.20 -13.58
N SER A 66 17.66 -0.30 -12.59
CA SER A 66 18.61 -1.39 -12.78
C SER A 66 18.94 -2.07 -11.45
N VAL A 67 19.64 -3.21 -11.52
CA VAL A 67 20.18 -3.87 -10.32
C VAL A 67 21.14 -2.93 -9.57
N GLU A 68 22.00 -2.21 -10.29
CA GLU A 68 22.98 -1.29 -9.69
C GLU A 68 22.30 -0.10 -9.00
N ASP A 69 21.21 0.42 -9.57
CA ASP A 69 20.34 1.41 -8.92
C ASP A 69 19.73 0.85 -7.63
N GLY A 70 19.22 -0.38 -7.68
CA GLY A 70 18.72 -1.10 -6.51
C GLY A 70 19.77 -1.27 -5.42
N LYS A 71 21.03 -1.59 -5.76
CA LYS A 71 22.14 -1.74 -4.81
C LYS A 71 22.46 -0.43 -4.09
N LYS A 72 22.52 0.69 -4.81
CA LYS A 72 22.73 2.02 -4.22
C LYS A 72 21.62 2.37 -3.23
N ILE A 73 20.38 2.20 -3.65
CA ILE A 73 19.20 2.46 -2.81
C ILE A 73 19.21 1.57 -1.56
N ALA A 74 19.54 0.28 -1.71
CA ALA A 74 19.61 -0.64 -0.57
C ALA A 74 20.75 -0.29 0.41
N ALA A 75 21.88 0.22 -0.08
CA ALA A 75 22.96 0.70 0.76
C ALA A 75 22.56 1.96 1.56
N GLU A 76 21.77 2.85 0.97
CA GLU A 76 21.23 4.04 1.64
C GLU A 76 20.18 3.69 2.70
N ILE A 77 19.28 2.75 2.39
CA ILE A 77 18.18 2.33 3.27
C ILE A 77 18.68 1.39 4.40
N GLY A 78 19.68 0.58 4.10
CA GLY A 78 20.18 -0.49 4.95
C GLY A 78 19.41 -1.81 4.81
N TYR A 79 20.14 -2.92 4.88
CA TYR A 79 19.57 -4.27 4.84
C TYR A 79 18.95 -4.71 6.19
N PRO A 80 18.00 -5.68 6.19
CA PRO A 80 17.36 -6.27 5.02
C PRO A 80 16.39 -5.32 4.28
N VAL A 81 16.26 -5.53 2.97
CA VAL A 81 15.29 -4.82 2.12
C VAL A 81 14.26 -5.80 1.57
N ILE A 82 13.07 -5.29 1.23
CA ILE A 82 12.01 -6.05 0.57
C ILE A 82 11.83 -5.53 -0.85
N ILE A 83 11.81 -6.46 -1.80
CA ILE A 83 11.62 -6.25 -3.23
C ILE A 83 10.15 -6.54 -3.52
N LYS A 84 9.45 -5.58 -4.14
CA LYS A 84 8.01 -5.69 -4.42
C LYS A 84 7.75 -5.37 -5.89
N ALA A 85 6.95 -6.19 -6.55
CA ALA A 85 6.41 -5.90 -7.88
C ALA A 85 5.37 -4.77 -7.81
N THR A 86 5.35 -3.89 -8.81
CA THR A 86 4.36 -2.80 -8.91
C THR A 86 2.94 -3.31 -9.14
N ALA A 87 2.80 -4.34 -9.97
CA ALA A 87 1.51 -4.92 -10.35
C ALA A 87 1.10 -6.17 -9.52
N GLY A 88 1.68 -6.36 -8.32
CA GLY A 88 1.48 -7.57 -7.51
C GLY A 88 0.32 -7.54 -6.51
N GLY A 89 -0.36 -8.68 -6.33
CA GLY A 89 -1.41 -8.91 -5.33
C GLY A 89 -1.39 -10.33 -4.76
N GLY A 90 -1.89 -10.51 -3.52
CA GLY A 90 -2.00 -11.84 -2.90
C GLY A 90 -0.68 -12.50 -2.48
N GLY A 91 0.37 -11.71 -2.21
CA GLY A 91 1.68 -12.21 -1.73
C GLY A 91 2.63 -12.73 -2.82
N LYS A 92 2.26 -12.62 -4.10
CA LYS A 92 3.14 -12.92 -5.24
C LYS A 92 3.98 -11.70 -5.63
N GLY A 93 5.22 -11.91 -6.06
CA GLY A 93 6.13 -10.83 -6.45
C GLY A 93 6.70 -10.03 -5.27
N ILE A 94 6.92 -10.69 -4.13
CA ILE A 94 7.51 -10.10 -2.93
C ILE A 94 8.67 -10.98 -2.45
N ARG A 95 9.86 -10.39 -2.24
CA ARG A 95 11.05 -11.11 -1.74
C ARG A 95 11.83 -10.26 -0.75
N VAL A 96 12.44 -10.90 0.24
CA VAL A 96 13.35 -10.25 1.18
C VAL A 96 14.78 -10.54 0.74
N ALA A 97 15.63 -9.52 0.75
CA ALA A 97 17.07 -9.62 0.54
C ALA A 97 17.80 -9.10 1.78
N LYS A 98 18.68 -9.92 2.35
CA LYS A 98 19.45 -9.61 3.56
C LYS A 98 20.83 -9.02 3.26
N ASP A 99 21.29 -9.16 2.03
CA ASP A 99 22.55 -8.64 1.54
C ASP A 99 22.46 -8.32 0.04
N GLU A 100 23.57 -7.81 -0.52
CA GLU A 100 23.67 -7.40 -1.92
C GLU A 100 23.52 -8.57 -2.91
N ALA A 101 24.04 -9.75 -2.58
CA ALA A 101 23.95 -10.92 -3.44
C ALA A 101 22.52 -11.45 -3.51
N GLU A 102 21.83 -11.49 -2.37
CA GLU A 102 20.40 -11.82 -2.32
C GLU A 102 19.55 -10.77 -3.04
N LEU A 103 19.93 -9.49 -3.00
CA LEU A 103 19.22 -8.41 -3.69
C LEU A 103 19.27 -8.58 -5.21
N GLU A 104 20.46 -8.76 -5.77
CA GLU A 104 20.65 -8.94 -7.21
C GLU A 104 19.84 -10.11 -7.75
N LYS A 105 19.95 -11.26 -7.09
CA LYS A 105 19.17 -12.46 -7.43
C LYS A 105 17.67 -12.22 -7.23
N GLY A 106 17.29 -11.56 -6.14
CA GLY A 106 15.90 -11.27 -5.80
C GLY A 106 15.22 -10.37 -6.83
N ILE A 107 15.91 -9.33 -7.32
CA ILE A 107 15.41 -8.42 -8.35
C ILE A 107 15.10 -9.21 -9.62
N GLN A 108 16.08 -9.96 -10.15
CA GLN A 108 15.93 -10.71 -11.39
C GLN A 108 14.73 -11.67 -11.36
N ILE A 109 14.60 -12.45 -10.28
CA ILE A 109 13.50 -13.41 -10.13
C ILE A 109 12.16 -12.67 -10.03
N THR A 110 12.09 -11.59 -9.25
CA THR A 110 10.84 -10.85 -9.05
C THR A 110 10.38 -10.15 -10.33
N GLN A 111 11.30 -9.57 -11.09
CA GLN A 111 11.00 -8.98 -12.40
C GLN A 111 10.47 -10.03 -13.38
N GLN A 112 11.08 -11.22 -13.42
CA GLN A 112 10.63 -12.31 -14.28
C GLN A 112 9.22 -12.79 -13.90
N GLU A 113 8.96 -13.00 -12.61
CA GLU A 113 7.63 -13.38 -12.13
C GLU A 113 6.58 -12.31 -12.44
N ALA A 114 6.92 -11.04 -12.21
CA ALA A 114 6.01 -9.92 -12.48
C ALA A 114 5.70 -9.79 -13.98
N GLN A 115 6.71 -9.99 -14.84
CA GLN A 115 6.53 -10.04 -16.29
C GLN A 115 5.59 -11.18 -16.70
N THR A 116 5.80 -12.39 -16.17
CA THR A 116 4.99 -13.56 -16.54
C THR A 116 3.56 -13.47 -16.00
N ALA A 117 3.38 -12.98 -14.78
CA ALA A 117 2.08 -12.94 -14.13
C ALA A 117 1.23 -11.72 -14.52
N PHE A 118 1.87 -10.57 -14.76
CA PHE A 118 1.18 -9.28 -14.89
C PHE A 118 1.61 -8.46 -16.12
N GLY A 119 2.56 -8.96 -16.92
CA GLY A 119 3.05 -8.25 -18.11
C GLY A 119 3.91 -7.01 -17.80
N ASN A 120 4.23 -6.76 -16.53
CA ASN A 120 4.98 -5.60 -16.08
C ASN A 120 6.14 -6.04 -15.17
N PRO A 121 7.41 -5.82 -15.55
CA PRO A 121 8.56 -6.24 -14.77
C PRO A 121 8.96 -5.22 -13.69
N GLY A 122 8.20 -4.14 -13.51
CA GLY A 122 8.51 -3.08 -12.57
C GLY A 122 8.60 -3.58 -11.12
N VAL A 123 9.72 -3.29 -10.45
CA VAL A 123 9.93 -3.58 -9.04
C VAL A 123 10.44 -2.34 -8.30
N TYR A 124 10.16 -2.27 -7.01
CA TYR A 124 10.62 -1.22 -6.11
C TYR A 124 11.13 -1.84 -4.81
N LEU A 125 11.91 -1.06 -4.05
CA LEU A 125 12.53 -1.49 -2.80
C LEU A 125 11.92 -0.73 -1.61
N GLU A 126 11.79 -1.42 -0.49
CA GLU A 126 11.50 -0.80 0.82
C GLU A 126 12.39 -1.42 1.90
N ARG A 127 12.58 -0.71 3.01
CA ARG A 127 13.18 -1.31 4.21
C ARG A 127 12.31 -2.48 4.68
N TYR A 128 12.93 -3.65 4.87
CA TYR A 128 12.22 -4.78 5.47
C TYR A 128 12.22 -4.64 6.99
N ILE A 129 11.08 -4.21 7.54
CA ILE A 129 10.89 -4.10 8.99
C ILE A 129 10.60 -5.50 9.54
N THR A 130 11.53 -6.01 10.33
CA THR A 130 11.35 -7.22 11.12
C THR A 130 10.83 -6.85 12.49
N ASP A 131 9.92 -7.65 13.04
CA ASP A 131 9.31 -7.43 14.36
C ASP A 131 8.57 -6.07 14.44
N PHE A 132 7.42 -6.00 13.79
CA PHE A 132 6.60 -4.80 13.73
C PHE A 132 5.23 -5.05 14.38
N ARG A 133 4.65 -3.97 14.91
CA ARG A 133 3.21 -3.90 15.20
C ARG A 133 2.49 -3.29 14.02
N HIS A 134 1.33 -3.84 13.66
CA HIS A 134 0.47 -3.27 12.63
C HIS A 134 -0.56 -2.39 13.32
N VAL A 135 -0.34 -1.08 13.34
CA VAL A 135 -1.25 -0.11 13.94
C VAL A 135 -1.92 0.71 12.84
N GLU A 136 -3.22 0.92 12.97
CA GLU A 136 -4.00 1.74 12.02
C GLU A 136 -4.90 2.74 12.74
N ILE A 137 -5.11 3.91 12.12
CA ILE A 137 -5.89 5.01 12.66
C ILE A 137 -7.24 5.10 11.93
N GLN A 138 -8.34 5.10 12.67
CA GLN A 138 -9.65 5.36 12.09
C GLN A 138 -9.83 6.86 11.89
N VAL A 139 -10.16 7.26 10.66
CA VAL A 139 -10.51 8.65 10.33
C VAL A 139 -11.99 8.77 9.98
N LEU A 140 -12.59 9.91 10.29
CA LEU A 140 -13.93 10.29 9.83
C LEU A 140 -13.89 11.76 9.42
N ALA A 141 -14.44 12.06 8.24
CA ALA A 141 -14.53 13.42 7.72
C ALA A 141 -15.94 13.67 7.18
N ASP A 142 -16.39 14.92 7.30
CA ASP A 142 -17.62 15.39 6.67
C ASP A 142 -17.33 16.23 5.41
N GLU A 143 -18.39 16.64 4.72
CA GLU A 143 -18.30 17.46 3.50
C GLU A 143 -18.12 18.97 3.81
N HIS A 144 -18.04 19.34 5.08
CA HIS A 144 -17.87 20.72 5.56
C HIS A 144 -16.43 21.01 6.02
N GLY A 145 -15.53 20.05 5.85
CA GLY A 145 -14.12 20.17 6.19
C GLY A 145 -13.77 19.80 7.63
N ASN A 146 -14.71 19.25 8.40
CA ASN A 146 -14.41 18.71 9.72
C ASN A 146 -13.83 17.30 9.58
N THR A 147 -12.73 17.04 10.29
CA THR A 147 -12.06 15.74 10.30
C THR A 147 -11.68 15.39 11.73
N ILE A 148 -11.95 14.14 12.13
CA ILE A 148 -11.54 13.58 13.41
C ILE A 148 -10.87 12.22 13.21
N HIS A 149 -10.09 11.80 14.19
CA HIS A 149 -9.68 10.41 14.33
C HIS A 149 -10.43 9.76 15.50
N LEU A 150 -10.72 8.47 15.39
CA LEU A 150 -11.39 7.68 16.44
C LEU A 150 -10.41 6.71 17.09
N GLY A 151 -9.23 7.24 17.43
CA GLY A 151 -8.11 6.46 17.98
C GLY A 151 -7.54 5.46 16.98
N GLU A 152 -6.79 4.51 17.53
CA GLU A 152 -6.03 3.49 16.82
C GLU A 152 -6.54 2.07 17.11
N ARG A 153 -6.14 1.15 16.23
CA ARG A 153 -6.31 -0.29 16.41
C ARG A 153 -4.98 -1.00 16.26
N ASP A 154 -4.72 -1.96 17.14
CA ASP A 154 -3.65 -2.93 16.95
C ASP A 154 -4.20 -4.13 16.15
N CYS A 155 -3.61 -4.39 14.99
CA CYS A 155 -3.92 -5.51 14.10
C CYS A 155 -2.70 -6.41 13.86
N THR A 156 -1.78 -6.48 14.83
CA THR A 156 -0.50 -7.20 14.73
C THR A 156 -0.68 -8.71 14.62
N ILE A 157 -1.73 -9.27 15.23
CA ILE A 157 -2.00 -10.70 15.20
C ILE A 157 -2.55 -11.09 13.82
N GLN A 158 -1.65 -11.66 13.01
CA GLN A 158 -1.93 -12.01 11.63
C GLN A 158 -1.51 -13.45 11.33
N ARG A 159 -2.20 -14.08 10.37
CA ARG A 159 -1.79 -15.37 9.78
C ARG A 159 -1.76 -15.21 8.27
N ARG A 160 -0.60 -15.51 7.64
CA ARG A 160 -0.39 -15.33 6.19
C ARG A 160 -0.70 -13.89 5.71
N LEU A 161 -0.28 -12.88 6.49
CA LEU A 161 -0.49 -11.45 6.20
C LEU A 161 -1.97 -11.02 6.15
N GLN A 162 -2.84 -11.78 6.82
CA GLN A 162 -4.25 -11.45 7.02
C GLN A 162 -4.51 -11.27 8.52
N LYS A 163 -5.25 -10.21 8.87
CA LYS A 163 -5.63 -9.89 10.25
C LYS A 163 -6.54 -10.97 10.81
N LEU A 164 -6.29 -11.36 12.06
CA LEU A 164 -7.03 -12.41 12.78
C LEU A 164 -7.64 -11.92 14.09
N ILE A 165 -6.90 -11.08 14.82
CA ILE A 165 -7.36 -10.45 16.07
C ILE A 165 -6.99 -8.99 15.98
N GLU A 166 -7.97 -8.13 16.26
CA GLU A 166 -7.83 -6.68 16.32
C GLU A 166 -8.30 -6.15 17.67
N GLU A 167 -7.52 -5.25 18.27
CA GLU A 167 -7.81 -4.65 19.58
C GLU A 167 -7.82 -3.11 19.50
N ALA A 168 -8.62 -2.46 20.36
CA ALA A 168 -8.76 -1.01 20.41
C ALA A 168 -9.02 -0.51 21.85
N PRO A 169 -8.29 0.51 22.36
CA PRO A 169 -7.08 1.09 21.78
C PRO A 169 -5.94 0.05 21.74
N SER A 170 -4.78 0.43 21.20
CA SER A 170 -3.61 -0.43 21.21
C SER A 170 -3.14 -0.69 22.66
N PRO A 171 -2.90 -1.95 23.07
CA PRO A 171 -2.69 -2.31 24.49
C PRO A 171 -1.32 -1.92 25.07
N ALA A 172 -0.43 -1.35 24.27
CA ALA A 172 0.95 -1.01 24.64
C ALA A 172 1.38 0.28 23.96
#